data_AF-A0A3C0UKC1-F1
#
_entry.id   AF-A0A3C0UKC1-F1
#
_cell.length_a   1.000
_cell.length_b   1.000
_cell.length_c   1.000
_cell.angle_alpha   90.00
_cell.angle_beta   90.00
_cell.angle_gamma   90.00
#
_symmetry.space_group_name_H-M   'P 1'
#
loop_
_entity.id
_entity.type
_entity.pdbx_description
1 polymer ?
#
loop_
_entity_poly.entity_id
_entity_poly.type
_entity_poly.pdbx_seq_one_letter_code
_entity_poly.pdbx_strand_id
1 'polypeptide(L)'
;KDGPKAFVIGKQQRDPAMAAYLVNQLRTQGIEVHKAETGKNQGDYVVLLNQPYRNYAYSLLTKQNYPKEAKFPPYDAIAWTLQYLNGVNVTQQDTLKYEVSDLKLLTADVKYDGKIEGDGTYYVVNYKAQNTVLPAAYWAKSQNAKTTVLDAKTTLEGRKDTLAQGAVVFSGLTADQAKQLAEKFSVDLISTKTLPSVKQHEVSLPRVAIYHTWYQTQDEGWSRYTFEQRGIPYTSIHKDHLKKGNLRSQFDVILVPRVGGTGANFLHEVDAKFGPMPYTKTVEFPSHGTPSSTDDMTGGPGFEGVAELKKFVDEGGVLITLDNSSSIMSDLGIVRELKRYESPTLFHPGSIIQVKNRQPSHPIMYGYPETFPIFKGQGALLQTEKRDRDMMLMQYGTKPLKEEEEYKGLIMGMPDKKEVKDPKPATPKPEPPYVLSGMVRNEQTIIGHGAIFNVPVGKGQVVAFTFDPLHRYLNHHDAPLLWNAILNWNALR
;
A
#
# COMPACT_ATOMS: atom_id res chain seq x y z
N LYS A 1 7.47 -37.73 -1.73
CA LYS A 1 6.65 -36.85 -2.60
C LYS A 1 7.64 -35.96 -3.34
N ASP A 2 7.77 -36.14 -4.64
CA ASP A 2 8.56 -35.22 -5.46
C ASP A 2 7.93 -33.83 -5.31
N GLY A 3 8.73 -32.82 -4.91
CA GLY A 3 8.25 -31.44 -4.76
C GLY A 3 7.74 -30.85 -6.08
N PRO A 4 7.34 -29.56 -6.09
CA PRO A 4 6.86 -28.95 -7.32
C PRO A 4 7.87 -29.03 -8.46
N LYS A 5 7.37 -29.07 -9.69
CA LYS A 5 8.19 -29.09 -10.90
C LYS A 5 8.31 -27.71 -11.54
N ALA A 6 7.30 -26.85 -11.38
CA ALA A 6 7.33 -25.50 -11.91
C ALA A 6 6.46 -24.54 -11.09
N PHE A 7 6.77 -23.25 -11.19
CA PHE A 7 5.86 -22.15 -10.83
C PHE A 7 5.45 -21.39 -12.08
N VAL A 8 4.17 -21.04 -12.18
CA VAL A 8 3.60 -20.36 -13.35
C VAL A 8 3.05 -19.01 -12.96
N ILE A 9 3.52 -17.98 -13.62
CA ILE A 9 2.98 -16.62 -13.57
C ILE A 9 2.10 -16.47 -14.82
N GLY A 10 0.78 -16.57 -14.64
CA GLY A 10 -0.17 -16.51 -15.76
C GLY A 10 -0.15 -15.15 -16.46
N LYS A 11 -0.48 -15.11 -17.75
CA LYS A 11 -0.50 -13.87 -18.55
C LYS A 11 -1.55 -12.84 -18.11
N GLN A 12 -2.63 -13.29 -17.49
CA GLN A 12 -3.69 -12.44 -16.97
C GLN A 12 -3.44 -12.19 -15.49
N GLN A 13 -2.94 -10.99 -15.19
CA GLN A 13 -2.64 -10.56 -13.83
C GLN A 13 -3.45 -9.31 -13.49
N ARG A 14 -3.65 -9.09 -12.19
CA ARG A 14 -4.30 -7.87 -11.69
C ARG A 14 -3.49 -6.62 -12.04
N ASP A 15 -2.18 -6.72 -11.90
CA ASP A 15 -1.19 -5.71 -12.28
C ASP A 15 -0.12 -6.39 -13.18
N PRO A 16 -0.24 -6.25 -14.52
CA PRO A 16 0.74 -6.79 -15.46
C PRO A 16 2.14 -6.20 -15.32
N ALA A 17 2.26 -4.94 -14.88
CA ALA A 17 3.55 -4.29 -14.65
C ALA A 17 4.30 -4.97 -13.49
N MET A 18 3.57 -5.31 -12.42
CA MET A 18 4.16 -6.03 -11.28
C MET A 18 4.48 -7.49 -11.60
N ALA A 19 3.74 -8.12 -12.52
CA ALA A 19 4.10 -9.44 -13.01
C ALA A 19 5.43 -9.42 -13.79
N ALA A 20 5.63 -8.43 -14.66
CA ALA A 20 6.90 -8.22 -15.34
C ALA A 20 8.02 -7.88 -14.35
N TYR A 21 7.74 -7.04 -13.34
CA TYR A 21 8.69 -6.73 -12.27
C TYR A 21 9.13 -8.00 -11.52
N LEU A 22 8.20 -8.86 -11.10
CA LEU A 22 8.53 -10.13 -10.43
C LEU A 22 9.42 -11.02 -11.31
N VAL A 23 9.08 -11.17 -12.59
CA VAL A 23 9.90 -11.94 -13.55
C VAL A 23 11.31 -11.37 -13.63
N ASN A 24 11.45 -10.06 -13.74
CA ASN A 24 12.76 -9.41 -13.81
C ASN A 24 13.55 -9.57 -12.51
N GLN A 25 12.90 -9.44 -11.35
CA GLN A 25 13.55 -9.65 -10.04
C GLN A 25 14.09 -11.08 -9.89
N LEU A 26 13.34 -12.09 -10.33
CA LEU A 26 13.82 -13.48 -10.35
C LEU A 26 15.05 -13.62 -11.26
N ARG A 27 15.00 -13.03 -12.46
CA ARG A 27 16.12 -13.07 -13.43
C ARG A 27 17.37 -12.35 -12.93
N THR A 28 17.23 -11.17 -12.30
CA THR A 28 18.35 -10.43 -11.69
C THR A 28 19.07 -11.27 -10.63
N GLN A 29 18.33 -12.16 -9.96
CA GLN A 29 18.87 -13.08 -8.96
C GLN A 29 19.42 -14.39 -9.56
N GLY A 30 19.50 -14.49 -10.88
CA GLY A 30 20.03 -15.66 -11.59
C GLY A 30 19.04 -16.80 -11.78
N ILE A 31 17.76 -16.63 -11.43
CA ILE A 31 16.72 -17.64 -11.63
C ILE A 31 16.28 -17.62 -13.09
N GLU A 32 16.31 -18.78 -13.74
CA GLU A 32 15.88 -18.97 -15.12
C GLU A 32 14.36 -18.92 -15.20
N VAL A 33 13.85 -18.00 -16.03
CA VAL A 33 12.42 -17.84 -16.30
C VAL A 33 12.18 -18.00 -17.80
N HIS A 34 11.19 -18.81 -18.14
CA HIS A 34 10.80 -19.09 -19.52
C HIS A 34 9.49 -18.39 -19.85
N LYS A 35 9.25 -18.13 -21.13
CA LYS A 35 7.95 -17.66 -21.66
C LYS A 35 7.38 -18.72 -22.58
N ALA A 36 6.10 -19.04 -22.39
CA ALA A 36 5.36 -19.91 -23.31
C ALA A 36 5.05 -19.14 -24.60
N GLU A 37 5.66 -19.53 -25.73
CA GLU A 37 5.45 -18.87 -27.03
C GLU A 37 4.29 -19.49 -27.82
N THR A 38 3.96 -20.75 -27.56
CA THR A 38 2.98 -21.56 -28.29
C THR A 38 1.98 -22.24 -27.33
N GLY A 39 0.89 -22.78 -27.88
CA GLY A 39 -0.12 -23.53 -27.13
C GLY A 39 -1.15 -22.67 -26.41
N LYS A 40 -2.03 -23.34 -25.63
CA LYS A 40 -3.18 -22.71 -24.94
C LYS A 40 -2.76 -21.65 -23.91
N ASN A 41 -1.55 -21.81 -23.36
CA ASN A 41 -0.99 -20.98 -22.31
C ASN A 41 0.04 -19.96 -22.85
N GLN A 42 0.01 -19.67 -24.15
CA GLN A 42 0.86 -18.65 -24.77
C GLN A 42 0.79 -17.33 -24.00
N GLY A 43 1.96 -16.81 -23.63
CA GLY A 43 2.16 -15.58 -22.85
C GLY A 43 2.42 -15.79 -21.36
N ASP A 44 2.24 -17.00 -20.83
CA ASP A 44 2.57 -17.31 -19.43
C ASP A 44 4.09 -17.32 -19.22
N TYR A 45 4.54 -16.93 -18.03
CA TYR A 45 5.92 -17.11 -17.60
C TYR A 45 6.04 -18.33 -16.70
N VAL A 46 7.03 -19.17 -16.96
CA VAL A 46 7.23 -20.46 -16.31
C VAL A 46 8.62 -20.53 -15.69
N VAL A 47 8.68 -20.75 -14.39
CA VAL A 47 9.90 -21.00 -13.63
C VAL A 47 10.02 -22.50 -13.41
N LEU A 48 10.83 -23.16 -14.22
CA LEU A 48 11.09 -24.60 -14.11
C LEU A 48 12.03 -24.86 -12.92
N LEU A 49 11.74 -25.84 -12.06
CA LEU A 49 12.63 -26.17 -10.93
C LEU A 49 13.76 -27.14 -11.29
N ASN A 50 13.86 -27.54 -12.56
CA ASN A 50 15.03 -28.25 -13.09
C ASN A 50 16.13 -27.25 -13.50
N GLN A 51 16.60 -26.46 -12.54
CA GLN A 51 17.63 -25.43 -12.75
C GLN A 51 18.55 -25.31 -11.52
N PRO A 52 19.76 -24.72 -11.63
CA PRO A 52 20.70 -24.60 -10.52
C PRO A 52 20.12 -23.85 -9.31
N TYR A 53 19.37 -22.77 -9.56
CA TYR A 53 18.79 -21.91 -8.52
C TYR A 53 17.42 -22.40 -7.99
N ARG A 54 17.06 -23.67 -8.20
CA ARG A 54 15.73 -24.22 -7.85
C ARG A 54 15.31 -23.99 -6.40
N ASN A 55 16.23 -24.16 -5.44
CA ASN A 55 15.92 -24.04 -4.02
C ASN A 55 15.61 -22.58 -3.66
N TYR A 56 16.25 -21.64 -4.35
CA TYR A 56 16.05 -20.22 -4.13
C TYR A 56 14.74 -19.76 -4.77
N ALA A 57 14.45 -20.18 -6.01
CA ALA A 57 13.15 -19.96 -6.65
C ALA A 57 12.00 -20.54 -5.80
N TYR A 58 12.16 -21.76 -5.29
CA TYR A 58 11.19 -22.38 -4.38
C TYR A 58 10.99 -21.55 -3.11
N SER A 59 12.07 -21.05 -2.50
CA SER A 59 12.00 -20.24 -1.29
C SER A 59 11.25 -18.92 -1.49
N LEU A 60 11.42 -18.27 -2.65
CA LEU A 60 10.79 -16.98 -2.96
C LEU A 60 9.33 -17.08 -3.42
N LEU A 61 8.95 -18.21 -4.02
CA LEU A 61 7.62 -18.42 -4.61
C LEU A 61 6.70 -19.34 -3.77
N THR A 62 7.22 -19.93 -2.70
CA THR A 62 6.44 -20.75 -1.77
C THR A 62 6.17 -20.00 -0.48
N LYS A 63 4.99 -20.22 0.10
CA LYS A 63 4.63 -19.72 1.43
C LYS A 63 5.62 -20.22 2.48
N GLN A 64 6.28 -19.31 3.19
CA GLN A 64 6.99 -19.66 4.41
C GLN A 64 5.99 -19.95 5.54
N ASN A 65 6.19 -21.02 6.30
CA ASN A 65 5.35 -21.40 7.44
C ASN A 65 6.24 -21.81 8.60
N TYR A 66 6.22 -21.05 9.70
CA TYR A 66 7.02 -21.34 10.89
C TYR A 66 6.16 -21.78 12.07
N PRO A 67 6.62 -22.71 12.92
CA PRO A 67 5.88 -23.15 14.09
C PRO A 67 5.64 -21.99 15.06
N LYS A 68 4.38 -21.73 15.41
CA LYS A 68 3.99 -20.70 16.39
C LYS A 68 4.70 -20.90 17.73
N GLU A 69 4.74 -22.14 18.23
CA GLU A 69 5.32 -22.49 19.54
C GLU A 69 6.82 -22.82 19.50
N ALA A 70 7.56 -22.39 18.47
CA ALA A 70 9.01 -22.62 18.41
C ALA A 70 9.73 -22.06 19.64
N LYS A 71 10.59 -22.84 20.30
CA LYS A 71 11.39 -22.35 21.45
C LYS A 71 12.21 -21.11 21.10
N PHE A 72 12.74 -21.06 19.87
CA PHE A 72 13.47 -19.94 19.30
C PHE A 72 12.75 -19.48 18.03
N PRO A 73 11.76 -18.58 18.12
CA PRO A 73 11.10 -18.06 16.94
C PRO A 73 12.08 -17.28 16.05
N PRO A 74 11.90 -17.32 14.72
CA PRO A 74 12.58 -16.38 13.85
C PRO A 74 12.10 -14.94 14.14
N TYR A 75 12.99 -13.96 13.97
CA TYR A 75 12.78 -12.55 14.31
C TYR A 75 12.95 -11.63 13.08
N ASP A 76 12.64 -10.34 13.24
CA ASP A 76 12.60 -9.32 12.17
C ASP A 76 11.61 -9.69 11.06
N ALA A 77 12.04 -9.78 9.79
CA ALA A 77 11.19 -10.15 8.66
C ALA A 77 11.38 -11.61 8.24
N ILE A 78 10.31 -12.38 8.25
CA ILE A 78 10.34 -13.84 8.05
C ILE A 78 9.48 -14.31 6.87
N ALA A 79 8.69 -13.41 6.27
CA ALA A 79 7.91 -13.69 5.09
C ALA A 79 8.48 -12.91 3.88
N TRP A 80 8.87 -13.67 2.87
CA TRP A 80 9.53 -13.18 1.65
C TRP A 80 8.87 -13.75 0.40
N THR A 81 7.61 -14.19 0.52
CA THR A 81 6.87 -14.77 -0.61
C THR A 81 6.54 -13.66 -1.62
N LEU A 82 7.35 -13.54 -2.67
CA LEU A 82 7.32 -12.41 -3.60
C LEU A 82 5.98 -12.26 -4.32
N GLN A 83 5.28 -13.38 -4.58
CA GLN A 83 3.95 -13.35 -5.21
C GLN A 83 2.98 -12.44 -4.45
N TYR A 84 3.00 -12.48 -3.11
CA TYR A 84 2.13 -11.67 -2.28
C TYR A 84 2.67 -10.26 -2.12
N LEU A 85 3.98 -10.10 -1.93
CA LEU A 85 4.61 -8.77 -1.82
C LEU A 85 4.46 -7.95 -3.10
N ASN A 86 4.35 -8.59 -4.27
CA ASN A 86 4.16 -7.91 -5.56
C ASN A 86 2.72 -7.96 -6.07
N GLY A 87 1.81 -8.67 -5.39
CA GLY A 87 0.40 -8.76 -5.80
C GLY A 87 0.17 -9.58 -7.07
N VAL A 88 1.05 -10.55 -7.35
CA VAL A 88 1.07 -11.38 -8.55
C VAL A 88 0.57 -12.78 -8.21
N ASN A 89 -0.36 -13.30 -9.00
CA ASN A 89 -0.85 -14.66 -8.84
C ASN A 89 0.15 -15.65 -9.47
N VAL A 90 0.74 -16.49 -8.61
CA VAL A 90 1.65 -17.56 -9.02
C VAL A 90 1.04 -18.91 -8.67
N THR A 91 1.02 -19.81 -9.64
CA THR A 91 0.47 -21.16 -9.47
C THR A 91 1.61 -22.16 -9.38
N GLN A 92 1.67 -22.90 -8.27
CA GLN A 92 2.57 -24.04 -8.14
C GLN A 92 2.04 -25.23 -8.95
N GLN A 93 2.91 -25.89 -9.70
CA GLN A 93 2.60 -27.10 -10.46
C GLN A 93 3.49 -28.26 -10.02
N ASP A 94 2.87 -29.32 -9.51
CA ASP A 94 3.55 -30.56 -9.11
C ASP A 94 3.85 -31.48 -10.32
N THR A 95 3.16 -31.27 -11.43
CA THR A 95 3.42 -31.92 -12.71
C THR A 95 3.59 -30.87 -13.80
N LEU A 96 4.52 -31.09 -14.73
CA LEU A 96 4.76 -30.15 -15.82
C LEU A 96 3.60 -30.25 -16.83
N LYS A 97 2.84 -29.17 -16.98
CA LYS A 97 1.72 -29.06 -17.93
C LYS A 97 2.09 -28.35 -19.23
N TYR A 98 3.39 -28.26 -19.51
CA TYR A 98 3.96 -27.56 -20.66
C TYR A 98 4.94 -28.50 -21.35
N GLU A 99 4.91 -28.54 -22.68
CA GLU A 99 6.00 -29.13 -23.45
C GLU A 99 7.21 -28.20 -23.36
N VAL A 100 8.39 -28.74 -23.06
CA VAL A 100 9.61 -27.93 -22.90
C VAL A 100 9.97 -27.20 -24.19
N SER A 101 9.60 -27.76 -25.36
CA SER A 101 9.79 -27.12 -26.66
C SER A 101 8.97 -25.83 -26.85
N ASP A 102 7.87 -25.66 -26.10
CA ASP A 102 7.02 -24.47 -26.18
C ASP A 102 7.55 -23.32 -25.29
N LEU A 103 8.56 -23.61 -24.46
CA LEU A 103 9.13 -22.70 -23.48
C LEU A 103 10.44 -22.12 -23.98
N LYS A 104 10.51 -20.78 -24.08
CA LYS A 104 11.73 -20.08 -24.43
C LYS A 104 12.31 -19.34 -23.24
N LEU A 105 13.61 -19.53 -22.99
CA LEU A 105 14.33 -18.84 -21.93
C LEU A 105 14.35 -17.32 -22.19
N LEU A 106 14.07 -16.52 -21.16
CA LEU A 106 14.13 -15.06 -21.23
C LEU A 106 15.56 -14.55 -21.07
N THR A 107 16.11 -13.97 -22.14
CA THR A 107 17.46 -13.38 -22.16
C THR A 107 17.49 -11.88 -21.91
N ALA A 108 16.34 -11.20 -21.98
CA ALA A 108 16.21 -9.77 -21.70
C ALA A 108 15.07 -9.49 -20.71
N ASP A 109 15.09 -8.30 -20.14
CA ASP A 109 14.04 -7.85 -19.22
C ASP A 109 12.69 -7.78 -19.93
N VAL A 110 11.69 -8.27 -19.21
CA VAL A 110 10.32 -8.27 -19.68
C VAL A 110 9.71 -6.91 -19.38
N LYS A 111 8.99 -6.40 -20.36
CA LYS A 111 8.11 -5.25 -20.20
C LYS A 111 6.72 -5.64 -20.69
N TYR A 112 5.69 -5.18 -19.99
CA TYR A 112 4.32 -5.30 -20.46
C TYR A 112 3.94 -4.04 -21.22
N ASP A 113 3.59 -4.18 -22.50
CA ASP A 113 3.05 -3.09 -23.29
C ASP A 113 1.53 -3.06 -23.11
N GLY A 114 1.02 -1.96 -22.56
CA GLY A 114 -0.40 -1.78 -22.32
C GLY A 114 -1.19 -1.80 -23.62
N LYS A 115 -2.37 -2.43 -23.59
CA LYS A 115 -3.26 -2.51 -24.74
C LYS A 115 -4.21 -1.33 -24.77
N ILE A 116 -4.48 -0.82 -25.98
CA ILE A 116 -5.52 0.17 -26.20
C ILE A 116 -6.65 -0.50 -26.97
N GLU A 117 -7.84 -0.46 -26.42
CA GLU A 117 -9.03 -1.06 -27.02
C GLU A 117 -10.17 -0.04 -27.08
N GLY A 118 -10.88 0.01 -28.21
CA GLY A 118 -12.02 0.91 -28.43
C GLY A 118 -11.67 2.07 -29.34
N ASP A 119 -12.60 3.03 -29.44
CA ASP A 119 -12.49 4.21 -30.29
C ASP A 119 -13.05 5.42 -29.53
N GLY A 120 -12.28 6.51 -29.47
CA GLY A 120 -12.65 7.73 -28.76
C GLY A 120 -11.48 8.53 -28.21
N THR A 121 -11.81 9.65 -27.56
CA THR A 121 -10.85 10.65 -27.05
C THR A 121 -10.68 10.61 -25.52
N TYR A 122 -11.50 9.81 -24.83
CA TYR A 122 -11.39 9.57 -23.40
C TYR A 122 -10.74 8.20 -23.17
N TYR A 123 -9.68 8.15 -22.37
CA TYR A 123 -8.95 6.92 -22.08
C TYR A 123 -9.22 6.48 -20.64
N VAL A 124 -9.88 5.33 -20.46
CA VAL A 124 -10.30 4.79 -19.17
C VAL A 124 -9.40 3.62 -18.78
N VAL A 125 -8.79 3.70 -17.60
CA VAL A 125 -8.09 2.59 -16.94
C VAL A 125 -9.06 1.88 -16.00
N ASN A 126 -9.25 0.58 -16.23
CA ASN A 126 -9.91 -0.27 -15.24
C ASN A 126 -8.98 -0.45 -14.03
N TYR A 127 -9.21 0.36 -13.00
CA TYR A 127 -8.31 0.45 -11.87
C TYR A 127 -8.48 -0.74 -10.93
N LYS A 128 -7.39 -1.48 -10.76
CA LYS A 128 -7.25 -2.64 -9.89
C LYS A 128 -6.11 -2.41 -8.90
N ALA A 129 -5.88 -1.18 -8.48
CA ALA A 129 -4.75 -0.80 -7.62
C ALA A 129 -3.38 -1.09 -8.26
N GLN A 130 -3.22 -0.79 -9.55
CA GLN A 130 -1.93 -0.88 -10.21
C GLN A 130 -0.99 0.24 -9.73
N ASN A 131 0.28 -0.10 -9.49
CA ASN A 131 1.27 0.84 -8.94
C ASN A 131 1.61 2.03 -9.84
N THR A 132 1.33 1.92 -11.13
CA THR A 132 1.78 2.86 -12.15
C THR A 132 0.78 3.98 -12.43
N VAL A 133 -0.42 3.93 -11.85
CA VAL A 133 -1.51 4.87 -12.15
C VAL A 133 -1.28 6.27 -11.59
N LEU A 134 -0.78 6.40 -10.35
CA LEU A 134 -0.43 7.72 -9.80
C LEU A 134 0.73 8.38 -10.59
N PRO A 135 1.84 7.68 -10.88
CA PRO A 135 2.85 8.18 -11.82
C PRO A 135 2.29 8.56 -13.19
N ALA A 136 1.37 7.75 -13.74
CA ALA A 136 0.70 8.05 -15.01
C ALA A 136 -0.12 9.35 -14.93
N ALA A 137 -0.77 9.62 -13.81
CA ALA A 137 -1.48 10.88 -13.59
C ALA A 137 -0.54 12.09 -13.55
N TYR A 138 0.60 12.01 -12.87
CA TYR A 138 1.63 13.07 -12.89
C TYR A 138 2.19 13.31 -14.29
N TRP A 139 2.43 12.25 -15.05
CA TRP A 139 2.86 12.37 -16.43
C TRP A 139 1.75 12.96 -17.33
N ALA A 140 0.51 12.53 -17.18
CA ALA A 140 -0.62 13.08 -17.94
C ALA A 140 -0.79 14.59 -17.67
N LYS A 141 -0.63 15.04 -16.42
CA LYS A 141 -0.64 16.46 -16.07
C LYS A 141 0.49 17.23 -16.77
N SER A 142 1.69 16.66 -16.91
CA SER A 142 2.79 17.31 -17.65
C SER A 142 2.52 17.43 -19.15
N GLN A 143 1.57 16.65 -19.67
CA GLN A 143 1.07 16.72 -21.05
C GLN A 143 -0.19 17.61 -21.19
N ASN A 144 -0.56 18.38 -20.15
CA ASN A 144 -1.79 19.19 -20.08
C ASN A 144 -3.11 18.38 -20.16
N ALA A 145 -3.07 17.08 -19.86
CA ALA A 145 -4.25 16.25 -19.75
C ALA A 145 -4.86 16.28 -18.35
N LYS A 146 -6.18 16.08 -18.27
CA LYS A 146 -6.93 16.01 -17.01
C LYS A 146 -7.16 14.57 -16.60
N THR A 147 -7.10 14.32 -15.29
CA THR A 147 -7.38 13.02 -14.68
C THR A 147 -8.66 13.11 -13.86
N THR A 148 -9.57 12.15 -14.02
CA THR A 148 -10.84 12.06 -13.31
C THR A 148 -11.02 10.65 -12.78
N VAL A 149 -11.53 10.50 -11.56
CA VAL A 149 -11.81 9.19 -10.96
C VAL A 149 -13.31 8.99 -10.91
N LEU A 150 -13.77 7.81 -11.35
CA LEU A 150 -15.17 7.40 -11.32
C LEU A 150 -15.47 6.73 -9.98
N ASP A 151 -16.30 7.36 -9.14
CA ASP A 151 -16.61 6.89 -7.78
C ASP A 151 -17.73 5.83 -7.74
N ALA A 152 -18.33 5.53 -8.89
CA ALA A 152 -19.40 4.55 -9.02
C ALA A 152 -19.07 3.51 -10.08
N LYS A 153 -19.64 2.31 -9.91
CA LYS A 153 -19.62 1.27 -10.94
C LYS A 153 -20.30 1.79 -12.19
N THR A 154 -19.67 1.58 -13.34
CA THR A 154 -20.22 2.01 -14.62
C THR A 154 -19.98 0.96 -15.69
N THR A 155 -20.86 0.91 -16.68
CA THR A 155 -20.64 0.16 -17.91
C THR A 155 -20.37 1.17 -19.01
N LEU A 156 -19.26 1.02 -19.71
CA LEU A 156 -18.91 1.91 -20.82
C LEU A 156 -19.77 1.61 -22.05
N GLU A 157 -20.11 2.65 -22.83
CA GLU A 157 -20.84 2.50 -24.09
C GLU A 157 -20.11 1.53 -25.02
N GLY A 158 -20.82 0.51 -25.52
CA GLY A 158 -20.27 -0.51 -26.42
C GLY A 158 -19.59 -1.69 -25.73
N ARG A 159 -19.56 -1.78 -24.39
CA ARG A 159 -19.08 -2.97 -23.65
C ARG A 159 -20.16 -3.57 -22.75
N LYS A 160 -20.05 -4.88 -22.53
CA LYS A 160 -20.85 -5.62 -21.54
C LYS A 160 -20.21 -5.64 -20.14
N ASP A 161 -18.91 -5.35 -20.05
CA ASP A 161 -18.17 -5.44 -18.81
C ASP A 161 -18.38 -4.20 -17.94
N THR A 162 -18.77 -4.43 -16.68
CA THR A 162 -18.90 -3.38 -15.68
C THR A 162 -17.53 -3.04 -15.08
N LEU A 163 -17.14 -1.77 -15.18
CA LEU A 163 -15.98 -1.23 -14.47
C LEU A 163 -16.27 -1.12 -12.98
N ALA A 164 -15.27 -1.49 -12.18
CA ALA A 164 -15.31 -1.26 -10.75
C ALA A 164 -15.23 0.24 -10.44
N GLN A 165 -15.70 0.62 -9.25
CA GLN A 165 -15.47 1.95 -8.70
C GLN A 165 -13.97 2.23 -8.54
N GLY A 166 -13.59 3.49 -8.76
CA GLY A 166 -12.21 3.95 -8.79
C GLY A 166 -11.53 3.88 -10.15
N ALA A 167 -12.27 3.59 -11.22
CA ALA A 167 -11.72 3.65 -12.58
C ALA A 167 -11.21 5.06 -12.89
N VAL A 168 -10.06 5.16 -13.54
CA VAL A 168 -9.38 6.44 -13.80
C VAL A 168 -9.55 6.81 -15.26
N VAL A 169 -10.00 8.03 -15.54
CA VAL A 169 -10.20 8.57 -16.88
C VAL A 169 -9.18 9.66 -17.14
N PHE A 170 -8.49 9.56 -18.27
CA PHE A 170 -7.64 10.60 -18.82
C PHE A 170 -8.35 11.28 -20.00
N SER A 171 -8.41 12.61 -19.97
CA SER A 171 -9.01 13.43 -21.03
C SER A 171 -8.03 14.49 -21.53
N GLY A 172 -8.10 14.80 -22.83
CA GLY A 172 -7.19 15.76 -23.48
C GLY A 172 -5.85 15.19 -23.92
N LEU A 173 -5.70 13.85 -23.95
CA LEU A 173 -4.53 13.19 -24.54
C LEU A 173 -4.72 12.98 -26.05
N THR A 174 -3.64 13.13 -26.83
CA THR A 174 -3.60 12.66 -28.21
C THR A 174 -3.46 11.14 -28.28
N ALA A 175 -3.78 10.54 -29.43
CA ALA A 175 -3.62 9.09 -29.61
C ALA A 175 -2.17 8.62 -29.38
N ASP A 176 -1.18 9.41 -29.81
CA ASP A 176 0.23 9.11 -29.58
C ASP A 176 0.61 9.20 -28.11
N GLN A 177 0.09 10.21 -27.38
CA GLN A 177 0.31 10.33 -25.94
C GLN A 177 -0.37 9.20 -25.17
N ALA A 178 -1.55 8.75 -25.58
CA ALA A 178 -2.22 7.60 -24.97
C ALA A 178 -1.42 6.30 -25.18
N LYS A 179 -0.84 6.11 -26.39
CA LYS A 179 0.08 5.00 -26.66
C LYS A 179 1.33 5.07 -25.77
N GLN A 180 1.94 6.25 -25.65
CA GLN A 180 3.09 6.43 -24.74
C GLN A 180 2.71 6.16 -23.28
N LEU A 181 1.52 6.56 -22.83
CA LEU A 181 1.03 6.29 -21.48
C LEU A 181 0.89 4.78 -21.25
N ALA A 182 0.22 4.07 -22.17
CA ALA A 182 0.02 2.63 -22.09
C ALA A 182 1.36 1.85 -22.08
N GLU A 183 2.30 2.25 -22.93
CA GLU A 183 3.63 1.62 -23.02
C GLU A 183 4.53 1.97 -21.83
N LYS A 184 4.55 3.22 -21.37
CA LYS A 184 5.46 3.66 -20.29
C LYS A 184 5.02 3.16 -18.92
N PHE A 185 3.72 3.16 -18.67
CA PHE A 185 3.15 2.78 -17.37
C PHE A 185 2.58 1.36 -17.35
N SER A 186 2.65 0.62 -18.47
CA SER A 186 2.19 -0.76 -18.58
C SER A 186 0.73 -0.92 -18.14
N VAL A 187 -0.12 0.03 -18.52
CA VAL A 187 -1.56 0.05 -18.19
C VAL A 187 -2.40 -0.15 -19.44
N ASP A 188 -3.45 -0.96 -19.31
CA ASP A 188 -4.44 -1.13 -20.37
C ASP A 188 -5.42 0.06 -20.37
N LEU A 189 -5.68 0.60 -21.56
CA LEU A 189 -6.56 1.73 -21.80
C LEU A 189 -7.79 1.32 -22.60
N ILE A 190 -8.95 1.77 -22.15
CA ILE A 190 -10.21 1.63 -22.87
C ILE A 190 -10.58 3.00 -23.43
N SER A 191 -10.65 3.13 -24.76
CA SER A 191 -10.99 4.39 -25.42
C SER A 191 -12.51 4.52 -25.58
N THR A 192 -13.09 5.64 -25.14
CA THR A 192 -14.53 5.93 -25.24
C THR A 192 -14.80 7.31 -25.85
N LYS A 193 -15.92 7.44 -26.57
CA LYS A 193 -16.34 8.70 -27.23
C LYS A 193 -16.96 9.69 -26.25
N THR A 194 -17.62 9.17 -25.23
CA THR A 194 -18.34 9.93 -24.21
C THR A 194 -17.71 9.68 -22.84
N LEU A 195 -17.74 10.71 -21.99
CA LEU A 195 -17.39 10.58 -20.59
C LEU A 195 -18.57 9.94 -19.84
N PRO A 196 -18.37 8.89 -19.03
CA PRO A 196 -19.45 8.28 -18.27
C PRO A 196 -20.14 9.27 -17.32
N SER A 197 -21.47 9.36 -17.39
CA SER A 197 -22.28 10.26 -16.53
C SER A 197 -22.55 9.64 -15.16
N VAL A 198 -21.49 9.31 -14.42
CA VAL A 198 -21.57 8.76 -13.06
C VAL A 198 -20.95 9.71 -12.04
N LYS A 199 -21.17 9.45 -10.74
CA LYS A 199 -20.47 10.19 -9.68
C LYS A 199 -18.97 10.06 -9.94
N GLN A 200 -18.31 11.20 -10.08
CA GLN A 200 -16.90 11.31 -10.39
C GLN A 200 -16.33 12.56 -9.75
N HIS A 201 -15.03 12.57 -9.52
CA HIS A 201 -14.32 13.74 -9.04
C HIS A 201 -13.05 13.97 -9.87
N GLU A 202 -12.70 15.24 -10.05
CA GLU A 202 -11.46 15.62 -10.70
C GLU A 202 -10.29 15.43 -9.74
N VAL A 203 -9.21 14.83 -10.25
CA VAL A 203 -7.97 14.62 -9.49
C VAL A 203 -7.10 15.86 -9.61
N SER A 204 -7.01 16.61 -8.52
CA SER A 204 -6.05 17.70 -8.40
C SER A 204 -4.74 17.14 -7.84
N LEU A 205 -3.69 16.93 -8.64
CA LEU A 205 -2.46 16.34 -8.09
C LEU A 205 -1.83 17.23 -7.00
N PRO A 206 -1.60 16.71 -5.78
CA PRO A 206 -1.16 17.49 -4.62
C PRO A 206 0.32 17.84 -4.67
N ARG A 207 0.70 18.88 -3.93
CA ARG A 207 2.11 19.11 -3.54
C ARG A 207 2.40 18.27 -2.30
N VAL A 208 3.18 17.21 -2.49
CA VAL A 208 3.50 16.23 -1.44
C VAL A 208 4.81 16.61 -0.75
N ALA A 209 4.79 16.68 0.58
CA ALA A 209 6.00 16.73 1.39
C ALA A 209 6.23 15.40 2.12
N ILE A 210 7.51 15.01 2.26
CA ILE A 210 7.91 13.86 3.08
C ILE A 210 8.70 14.39 4.27
N TYR A 211 8.23 14.12 5.49
CA TYR A 211 8.91 14.51 6.71
C TYR A 211 10.05 13.56 7.04
N HIS A 212 11.24 14.11 7.26
CA HIS A 212 12.39 13.37 7.75
C HIS A 212 12.84 13.87 9.13
N THR A 213 13.27 12.92 9.96
CA THR A 213 13.90 13.21 11.25
C THR A 213 15.41 13.20 11.12
N TRP A 214 16.12 13.78 12.09
CA TRP A 214 17.58 13.73 12.13
C TRP A 214 18.16 12.57 12.93
N TYR A 215 17.33 11.82 13.67
CA TYR A 215 17.80 10.66 14.47
C TYR A 215 17.54 9.31 13.80
N GLN A 216 16.56 9.20 12.90
CA GLN A 216 16.25 7.99 12.16
C GLN A 216 15.85 8.31 10.72
N THR A 217 16.77 8.07 9.80
CA THR A 217 16.64 8.42 8.38
C THR A 217 16.42 7.21 7.47
N GLN A 218 16.58 5.99 7.98
CA GLN A 218 16.52 4.77 7.17
C GLN A 218 15.11 4.51 6.58
N ASP A 219 14.08 4.52 7.42
CA ASP A 219 12.70 4.22 7.00
C ASP A 219 12.11 5.32 6.10
N GLU A 220 12.43 6.58 6.41
CA GLU A 220 12.13 7.72 5.54
C GLU A 220 12.84 7.62 4.19
N GLY A 221 14.11 7.20 4.19
CA GLY A 221 14.89 6.98 2.97
C GLY A 221 14.24 5.97 2.03
N TRP A 222 13.62 4.90 2.55
CA TRP A 222 12.85 3.95 1.74
C TRP A 222 11.59 4.58 1.14
N SER A 223 10.92 5.47 1.88
CA SER A 223 9.78 6.21 1.35
C SER A 223 10.20 7.11 0.20
N ARG A 224 11.26 7.92 0.37
CA ARG A 224 11.82 8.76 -0.70
C ARG A 224 12.26 7.94 -1.90
N TYR A 225 13.03 6.88 -1.67
CA TYR A 225 13.48 5.98 -2.73
C TYR A 225 12.30 5.43 -3.54
N THR A 226 11.21 5.03 -2.86
CA THR A 226 10.01 4.54 -3.55
C THR A 226 9.35 5.61 -4.42
N PHE A 227 9.25 6.84 -3.94
CA PHE A 227 8.74 7.98 -4.72
C PHE A 227 9.62 8.26 -5.95
N GLU A 228 10.94 8.25 -5.78
CA GLU A 228 11.92 8.48 -6.85
C GLU A 228 11.85 7.40 -7.92
N GLN A 229 11.85 6.11 -7.54
CA GLN A 229 11.74 5.00 -8.48
C GLN A 229 10.43 5.03 -9.29
N ARG A 230 9.38 5.61 -8.71
CA ARG A 230 8.06 5.76 -9.35
C ARG A 230 7.89 7.11 -10.06
N GLY A 231 8.87 8.02 -9.99
CA GLY A 231 8.81 9.34 -10.62
C GLY A 231 7.74 10.26 -10.02
N ILE A 232 7.40 10.08 -8.74
CA ILE A 232 6.41 10.89 -8.04
C ILE A 232 7.14 12.10 -7.42
N PRO A 233 6.75 13.34 -7.75
CA PRO A 233 7.40 14.53 -7.20
C PRO A 233 7.08 14.66 -5.71
N TYR A 234 8.10 14.99 -4.92
CA TYR A 234 7.96 15.27 -3.50
C TYR A 234 8.97 16.35 -3.07
N THR A 235 8.69 16.98 -1.93
CA THR A 235 9.64 17.87 -1.24
C THR A 235 10.02 17.26 0.10
N SER A 236 11.31 17.07 0.35
CA SER A 236 11.78 16.63 1.67
C SER A 236 11.72 17.80 2.65
N ILE A 237 11.10 17.59 3.81
CA ILE A 237 10.97 18.60 4.87
C ILE A 237 11.46 18.02 6.21
N HIS A 238 11.87 18.89 7.11
CA HIS A 238 12.36 18.53 8.46
C HIS A 238 11.86 19.49 9.52
N LYS A 239 12.28 19.27 10.77
CA LYS A 239 11.97 20.10 11.94
C LYS A 239 11.96 21.61 11.68
N ASP A 240 12.96 22.18 10.99
CA ASP A 240 13.01 23.65 10.81
C ASP A 240 11.93 24.15 9.84
N HIS A 241 11.47 23.33 8.89
CA HIS A 241 10.32 23.64 8.04
C HIS A 241 9.02 23.65 8.86
N LEU A 242 8.87 22.72 9.80
CA LEU A 242 7.72 22.70 10.72
C LEU A 242 7.73 23.93 11.64
N LYS A 243 8.89 24.30 12.19
CA LYS A 243 9.06 25.50 13.02
C LYS A 243 8.77 26.80 12.26
N LYS A 244 9.17 26.87 10.98
CA LYS A 244 8.88 28.03 10.12
C LYS A 244 7.38 28.20 9.87
N GLY A 245 6.61 27.11 9.92
CA GLY A 245 5.16 27.11 9.74
C GLY A 245 4.72 27.42 8.31
N ASN A 246 3.47 27.84 8.16
CA ASN A 246 2.84 28.14 6.86
C ASN A 246 2.92 26.95 5.87
N LEU A 247 2.67 25.75 6.40
CA LEU A 247 2.80 24.50 5.65
C LEU A 247 1.70 24.35 4.59
N ARG A 248 0.48 24.81 4.86
CA ARG A 248 -0.67 24.64 3.96
C ARG A 248 -0.51 25.42 2.65
N SER A 249 0.14 26.59 2.69
CA SER A 249 0.40 27.36 1.48
C SER A 249 1.42 26.69 0.55
N GLN A 250 2.27 25.81 1.08
CA GLN A 250 3.34 25.13 0.34
C GLN A 250 2.97 23.69 -0.06
N PHE A 251 2.20 23.01 0.80
CA PHE A 251 1.89 21.59 0.66
C PHE A 251 0.38 21.35 0.79
N ASP A 252 -0.08 20.30 0.12
CA ASP A 252 -1.46 19.82 0.22
C ASP A 252 -1.51 18.50 1.01
N VAL A 253 -0.46 17.69 0.88
CA VAL A 253 -0.28 16.41 1.58
C VAL A 253 1.08 16.39 2.26
N ILE A 254 1.12 16.02 3.55
CA ILE A 254 2.36 15.72 4.28
C ILE A 254 2.35 14.24 4.63
N LEU A 255 3.36 13.52 4.15
CA LEU A 255 3.64 12.14 4.54
C LEU A 255 4.64 12.16 5.70
N VAL A 256 4.28 11.51 6.80
CA VAL A 256 5.19 11.19 7.90
C VAL A 256 5.46 9.68 7.82
N PRO A 257 6.61 9.27 7.27
CA PRO A 257 7.03 7.88 7.19
C PRO A 257 7.14 7.23 8.56
N ARG A 258 7.44 5.92 8.58
CA ARG A 258 7.68 5.20 9.83
C ARG A 258 8.86 5.84 10.58
N VAL A 259 8.61 6.22 11.83
CA VAL A 259 9.60 6.76 12.76
C VAL A 259 9.61 5.91 14.02
N GLY A 260 10.78 5.51 14.51
CA GLY A 260 10.93 4.74 15.74
C GLY A 260 10.83 5.59 16.99
N GLY A 261 10.63 4.96 18.15
CA GLY A 261 10.54 5.65 19.44
C GLY A 261 9.14 6.18 19.76
N THR A 262 9.09 7.20 20.61
CA THR A 262 7.87 7.77 21.22
C THR A 262 7.59 9.18 20.71
N GLY A 263 6.42 9.73 21.05
CA GLY A 263 6.12 11.14 20.78
C GLY A 263 7.15 12.12 21.37
N ALA A 264 7.77 11.78 22.51
CA ALA A 264 8.86 12.58 23.06
C ALA A 264 10.12 12.56 22.18
N ASN A 265 10.46 11.40 21.60
CA ASN A 265 11.56 11.31 20.63
C ASN A 265 11.26 12.10 19.36
N PHE A 266 10.00 12.08 18.89
CA PHE A 266 9.59 12.90 17.76
C PHE A 266 9.66 14.40 18.05
N LEU A 267 9.27 14.84 19.26
CA LEU A 267 9.31 16.24 19.67
C LEU A 267 10.74 16.79 19.81
N HIS A 268 11.63 16.02 20.42
CA HIS A 268 12.97 16.48 20.80
C HIS A 268 14.07 16.03 19.83
N GLU A 269 13.82 15.01 19.01
CA GLU A 269 14.79 14.37 18.11
C GLU A 269 16.17 14.15 18.77
N VAL A 270 17.24 14.63 18.13
CA VAL A 270 18.60 14.51 18.66
C VAL A 270 18.77 15.49 19.83
N ASP A 271 19.26 14.98 20.95
CA ASP A 271 19.36 15.71 22.21
C ASP A 271 20.24 16.97 22.09
N ALA A 272 19.69 18.12 22.47
CA ALA A 272 20.38 19.42 22.40
C ALA A 272 21.63 19.50 23.30
N LYS A 273 21.79 18.60 24.28
CA LYS A 273 23.01 18.55 25.11
C LYS A 273 24.28 18.29 24.31
N PHE A 274 24.17 17.74 23.10
CA PHE A 274 25.30 17.50 22.21
C PHE A 274 25.80 18.79 21.53
N GLY A 275 25.13 19.92 21.73
CA GLY A 275 25.42 21.19 21.08
C GLY A 275 25.03 21.18 19.59
N PRO A 276 25.15 22.32 18.90
CA PRO A 276 24.77 22.41 17.49
C PRO A 276 25.56 21.41 16.64
N MET A 277 24.84 20.59 15.87
CA MET A 277 25.45 19.59 14.99
C MET A 277 25.12 19.90 13.53
N PRO A 278 25.94 20.69 12.82
CA PRO A 278 25.68 21.05 11.43
C PRO A 278 25.81 19.84 10.51
N TYR A 279 24.79 19.64 9.67
CA TYR A 279 24.83 18.74 8.52
C TYR A 279 24.85 19.56 7.24
N THR A 280 25.96 20.27 7.03
CA THR A 280 26.21 21.11 5.86
C THR A 280 27.48 20.66 5.15
N LYS A 281 27.56 20.97 3.85
CA LYS A 281 28.73 20.64 3.04
C LYS A 281 29.89 21.57 3.41
N THR A 282 30.98 21.00 3.91
CA THR A 282 32.23 21.74 4.18
C THR A 282 33.38 21.15 3.37
N VAL A 283 34.57 21.76 3.46
CA VAL A 283 35.80 21.24 2.83
C VAL A 283 36.17 19.88 3.43
N GLU A 284 35.98 19.72 4.74
CA GLU A 284 36.24 18.51 5.51
C GLU A 284 35.16 17.43 5.29
N PHE A 285 33.91 17.84 5.09
CA PHE A 285 32.76 16.95 4.88
C PHE A 285 32.07 17.21 3.53
N PRO A 286 32.72 16.90 2.39
CA PRO A 286 32.18 17.19 1.06
C PRO A 286 30.92 16.38 0.70
N SER A 287 30.65 15.30 1.45
CA SER A 287 29.50 14.41 1.26
C SER A 287 28.29 14.80 2.10
N HIS A 288 28.38 15.81 2.98
CA HIS A 288 27.25 16.30 3.76
C HIS A 288 26.36 17.26 2.98
N GLY A 289 25.18 17.56 3.53
CA GLY A 289 24.26 18.54 2.98
C GLY A 289 23.46 18.05 1.77
N THR A 290 23.37 16.74 1.55
CA THR A 290 22.53 16.13 0.52
C THR A 290 21.99 14.79 1.04
N PRO A 291 20.71 14.46 0.83
CA PRO A 291 19.68 15.23 0.11
C PRO A 291 19.04 16.36 0.93
N SER A 292 19.44 16.50 2.20
CA SER A 292 18.96 17.55 3.11
C SER A 292 20.14 18.16 3.86
N SER A 293 19.95 19.37 4.40
CA SER A 293 20.97 20.10 5.16
C SER A 293 20.34 20.91 6.28
N THR A 294 21.04 21.01 7.41
CA THR A 294 20.66 21.92 8.50
C THR A 294 21.92 22.41 9.20
N ASP A 295 21.87 23.63 9.73
CA ASP A 295 22.93 24.16 10.57
C ASP A 295 22.96 23.49 11.96
N ASP A 296 21.87 22.81 12.35
CA ASP A 296 21.80 22.08 13.61
C ASP A 296 20.82 20.90 13.54
N MET A 297 21.33 19.67 13.58
CA MET A 297 20.54 18.44 13.67
C MET A 297 19.88 18.24 15.04
N THR A 298 20.32 18.95 16.07
CA THR A 298 19.77 18.83 17.43
C THR A 298 18.46 19.60 17.58
N GLY A 299 17.68 19.19 18.58
CA GLY A 299 16.45 19.86 18.97
C GLY A 299 15.38 19.79 17.90
N GLY A 300 14.53 18.76 17.98
CA GLY A 300 13.41 18.46 17.09
C GLY A 300 12.38 19.57 16.88
N PRO A 301 11.23 19.28 16.24
CA PRO A 301 10.21 20.28 15.93
C PRO A 301 9.65 20.99 17.18
N GLY A 302 9.72 20.37 18.36
CA GLY A 302 9.14 20.88 19.59
C GLY A 302 7.61 20.99 19.51
N PHE A 303 7.00 21.54 20.57
CA PHE A 303 5.56 21.73 20.61
C PHE A 303 5.06 22.72 19.55
N GLU A 304 5.87 23.73 19.22
CA GLU A 304 5.53 24.73 18.19
C GLU A 304 5.45 24.10 16.80
N GLY A 305 6.42 23.27 16.40
CA GLY A 305 6.39 22.58 15.11
C GLY A 305 5.24 21.58 15.01
N VAL A 306 4.90 20.88 16.11
CA VAL A 306 3.73 19.99 16.16
C VAL A 306 2.41 20.79 16.10
N ALA A 307 2.35 21.96 16.73
CA ALA A 307 1.20 22.84 16.64
C ALA A 307 0.97 23.34 15.20
N GLU A 308 2.03 23.67 14.47
CA GLU A 308 1.94 24.02 13.04
C GLU A 308 1.50 22.83 12.18
N LEU A 309 1.90 21.59 12.53
CA LEU A 309 1.40 20.38 11.87
C LEU A 309 -0.11 20.18 12.14
N LYS A 310 -0.57 20.43 13.36
CA LYS A 310 -2.01 20.39 13.69
C LYS A 310 -2.78 21.45 12.89
N LYS A 311 -2.26 22.69 12.86
CA LYS A 311 -2.84 23.80 12.09
C LYS A 311 -2.92 23.48 10.59
N PHE A 312 -1.90 22.85 10.02
CA PHE A 312 -1.92 22.39 8.63
C PHE A 312 -3.13 21.50 8.32
N VAL A 313 -3.41 20.54 9.22
CA VAL A 313 -4.57 19.65 9.07
C VAL A 313 -5.86 20.44 9.30
N ASP A 314 -5.94 21.28 10.33
CA ASP A 314 -7.12 22.10 10.62
C ASP A 314 -7.49 23.05 9.46
N GLU A 315 -6.51 23.55 8.71
CA GLU A 315 -6.69 24.39 7.51
C GLU A 315 -7.09 23.60 6.25
N GLY A 316 -7.17 22.27 6.32
CA GLY A 316 -7.64 21.42 5.24
C GLY A 316 -6.56 20.61 4.54
N GLY A 317 -5.34 20.58 5.06
CA GLY A 317 -4.28 19.68 4.59
C GLY A 317 -4.58 18.23 4.92
N VAL A 318 -3.94 17.30 4.20
CA VAL A 318 -4.03 15.86 4.47
C VAL A 318 -2.71 15.38 5.07
N LEU A 319 -2.77 14.83 6.27
CA LEU A 319 -1.62 14.22 6.94
C LEU A 319 -1.70 12.70 6.77
N ILE A 320 -0.69 12.10 6.18
CA ILE A 320 -0.58 10.64 6.03
C ILE A 320 0.52 10.13 6.95
N THR A 321 0.21 9.17 7.82
CA THR A 321 1.17 8.63 8.78
C THR A 321 1.36 7.14 8.57
N LEU A 322 2.61 6.67 8.60
CA LEU A 322 2.94 5.26 8.40
C LEU A 322 3.36 4.58 9.71
N ASP A 323 2.79 3.41 9.95
CA ASP A 323 3.10 2.52 11.07
C ASP A 323 3.14 3.23 12.45
N ASN A 324 4.28 3.21 13.15
CA ASN A 324 4.44 3.80 14.48
C ASN A 324 4.17 5.32 14.51
N SER A 325 4.37 6.02 13.39
CA SER A 325 4.08 7.46 13.30
C SER A 325 2.61 7.78 13.50
N SER A 326 1.72 6.85 13.14
CA SER A 326 0.28 6.97 13.43
C SER A 326 -0.01 6.99 14.93
N SER A 327 0.74 6.19 15.71
CA SER A 327 0.61 6.18 17.17
C SER A 327 1.22 7.42 17.79
N ILE A 328 2.35 7.89 17.25
CA ILE A 328 2.95 9.16 17.66
C ILE A 328 1.98 10.32 17.45
N MET A 329 1.28 10.42 16.31
CA MET A 329 0.32 11.52 16.08
C MET A 329 -0.92 11.43 16.97
N SER A 330 -1.31 10.23 17.38
CA SER A 330 -2.34 10.02 18.40
C SER A 330 -1.85 10.50 19.78
N ASP A 331 -0.65 10.09 20.20
CA ASP A 331 -0.04 10.46 21.48
C ASP A 331 0.21 11.99 21.58
N LEU A 332 0.52 12.65 20.46
CA LEU A 332 0.69 14.11 20.36
C LEU A 332 -0.63 14.89 20.32
N GLY A 333 -1.79 14.21 20.29
CA GLY A 333 -3.10 14.86 20.31
C GLY A 333 -3.53 15.50 18.98
N ILE A 334 -2.89 15.13 17.87
CA ILE A 334 -3.35 15.51 16.52
C ILE A 334 -4.60 14.71 16.18
N VAL A 335 -4.59 13.40 16.47
CA VAL A 335 -5.70 12.48 16.22
C VAL A 335 -6.22 11.92 17.55
N ARG A 336 -7.31 12.48 18.07
CA ARG A 336 -7.82 12.17 19.41
C ARG A 336 -8.74 10.95 19.43
N GLU A 337 -9.29 10.62 18.27
CA GLU A 337 -10.25 9.55 18.02
C GLU A 337 -9.53 8.18 17.96
N LEU A 338 -8.24 8.19 17.64
CA LEU A 338 -7.40 7.00 17.67
C LEU A 338 -6.76 6.86 19.04
N LYS A 339 -6.86 5.66 19.61
CA LYS A 339 -6.20 5.27 20.86
C LYS A 339 -5.23 4.14 20.60
N ARG A 340 -4.07 4.20 21.26
CA ARG A 340 -3.09 3.12 21.27
C ARG A 340 -3.67 1.89 21.96
N TYR A 341 -3.61 0.76 21.27
CA TYR A 341 -3.93 -0.55 21.83
C TYR A 341 -2.64 -1.33 22.01
N GLU A 342 -2.34 -1.68 23.26
CA GLU A 342 -1.17 -2.50 23.58
C GLU A 342 -1.55 -3.96 23.65
N SER A 343 -0.78 -4.79 22.93
CA SER A 343 -0.89 -6.24 23.02
C SER A 343 0.46 -6.83 23.42
N PRO A 344 0.78 -6.89 24.73
CA PRO A 344 2.09 -7.35 25.20
C PRO A 344 2.43 -8.78 24.79
N THR A 345 1.40 -9.61 24.57
CA THR A 345 1.56 -11.02 24.18
C THR A 345 1.65 -11.22 22.68
N LEU A 346 1.39 -10.19 21.86
CA LEU A 346 1.47 -10.27 20.41
C LEU A 346 2.93 -10.30 19.95
N PHE A 347 3.31 -11.39 19.29
CA PHE A 347 4.58 -11.49 18.60
C PHE A 347 4.34 -11.62 17.10
N HIS A 348 4.68 -10.56 16.36
CA HIS A 348 4.39 -10.38 14.96
C HIS A 348 5.66 -9.99 14.19
N PRO A 349 6.60 -10.93 13.96
CA PRO A 349 7.67 -10.69 13.00
C PRO A 349 7.06 -10.39 11.62
N GLY A 350 7.81 -9.70 10.77
CA GLY A 350 7.45 -9.32 9.40
C GLY A 350 6.87 -10.51 8.65
N SER A 351 5.55 -10.50 8.54
CA SER A 351 4.75 -11.60 8.00
C SER A 351 3.73 -11.06 7.01
N ILE A 352 3.32 -11.91 6.07
CA ILE A 352 2.26 -11.61 5.13
C ILE A 352 0.95 -12.10 5.73
N ILE A 353 0.05 -11.16 5.98
CA ILE A 353 -1.21 -11.39 6.66
C ILE A 353 -2.40 -11.05 5.77
N GLN A 354 -3.55 -11.61 6.11
CA GLN A 354 -4.81 -11.36 5.46
C GLN A 354 -5.51 -10.17 6.13
N VAL A 355 -5.96 -9.22 5.33
CA VAL A 355 -6.80 -8.10 5.78
C VAL A 355 -8.16 -8.14 5.11
N LYS A 356 -9.12 -7.44 5.71
CA LYS A 356 -10.46 -7.23 5.18
C LYS A 356 -10.72 -5.74 4.96
N ASN A 357 -11.22 -5.43 3.77
CA ASN A 357 -11.73 -4.12 3.38
C ASN A 357 -13.13 -3.93 3.98
N ARG A 358 -13.30 -2.95 4.87
CA ARG A 358 -14.61 -2.63 5.48
C ARG A 358 -15.43 -1.67 4.62
N GLN A 359 -14.75 -0.78 3.90
CA GLN A 359 -15.39 0.29 3.14
C GLN A 359 -14.87 0.31 1.70
N PRO A 360 -15.36 -0.59 0.83
CA PRO A 360 -14.90 -0.67 -0.55
C PRO A 360 -15.20 0.62 -1.35
N SER A 361 -16.24 1.36 -0.98
CA SER A 361 -16.65 2.62 -1.62
C SER A 361 -15.73 3.81 -1.30
N HIS A 362 -14.86 3.69 -0.29
CA HIS A 362 -13.95 4.75 0.08
C HIS A 362 -12.79 4.85 -0.93
N PRO A 363 -12.36 6.06 -1.38
CA PRO A 363 -11.35 6.19 -2.44
C PRO A 363 -10.01 5.50 -2.18
N ILE A 364 -9.58 5.44 -0.92
CA ILE A 364 -8.35 4.73 -0.50
C ILE A 364 -8.41 3.23 -0.84
N MET A 365 -9.60 2.63 -0.84
CA MET A 365 -9.81 1.20 -1.05
C MET A 365 -10.08 0.83 -2.52
N TYR A 366 -10.05 1.81 -3.43
CA TYR A 366 -10.31 1.58 -4.85
C TYR A 366 -9.33 0.58 -5.47
N GLY A 367 -9.88 -0.33 -6.27
CA GLY A 367 -9.16 -1.40 -6.93
C GLY A 367 -8.87 -2.64 -6.08
N TYR A 368 -9.05 -2.60 -4.75
CA TYR A 368 -8.83 -3.75 -3.87
C TYR A 368 -10.10 -4.61 -3.67
N PRO A 369 -9.95 -5.95 -3.59
CA PRO A 369 -11.06 -6.85 -3.27
C PRO A 369 -11.45 -6.76 -1.79
N GLU A 370 -12.50 -7.50 -1.40
CA GLU A 370 -12.93 -7.58 0.00
C GLU A 370 -11.82 -8.08 0.94
N THR A 371 -11.00 -9.03 0.48
CA THR A 371 -9.89 -9.58 1.25
C THR A 371 -8.63 -9.66 0.39
N PHE A 372 -7.50 -9.15 0.88
CA PHE A 372 -6.21 -9.20 0.21
C PHE A 372 -5.05 -9.34 1.22
N PRO A 373 -3.86 -9.80 0.78
CA PRO A 373 -2.67 -9.85 1.63
C PRO A 373 -2.05 -8.48 1.85
N ILE A 374 -1.40 -8.25 2.99
CA ILE A 374 -0.44 -7.15 3.19
C ILE A 374 0.77 -7.65 3.97
N PHE A 375 1.87 -6.90 3.92
CA PHE A 375 3.02 -7.14 4.78
C PHE A 375 2.92 -6.31 6.07
N LYS A 376 3.09 -6.97 7.22
CA LYS A 376 3.16 -6.29 8.52
C LYS A 376 4.25 -6.88 9.41
N GLY A 377 5.03 -6.00 10.02
CA GLY A 377 5.93 -6.33 11.14
C GLY A 377 5.38 -5.88 12.49
N GLN A 378 6.22 -6.04 13.51
CA GLN A 378 5.91 -5.61 14.86
C GLN A 378 5.76 -4.08 14.87
N GLY A 379 4.62 -3.61 15.36
CA GLY A 379 4.29 -2.20 15.39
C GLY A 379 3.12 -1.94 16.31
N ALA A 380 2.89 -0.68 16.61
CA ALA A 380 1.79 -0.25 17.45
C ALA A 380 0.45 -0.55 16.76
N LEU A 381 -0.57 -0.86 17.57
CA LEU A 381 -1.94 -1.02 17.11
C LEU A 381 -2.74 0.20 17.56
N LEU A 382 -3.70 0.60 16.72
CA LEU A 382 -4.62 1.67 17.01
C LEU A 382 -6.04 1.14 16.99
N GLN A 383 -6.89 1.76 17.80
CA GLN A 383 -8.29 1.43 17.93
C GLN A 383 -9.11 2.71 18.04
N THR A 384 -10.28 2.73 17.39
CA THR A 384 -11.32 3.74 17.60
C THR A 384 -12.36 3.27 18.62
N GLU A 385 -13.10 4.19 19.21
CA GLU A 385 -14.28 3.84 19.99
C GLU A 385 -15.36 3.22 19.10
N LYS A 386 -16.30 2.45 19.69
CA LYS A 386 -17.38 1.78 18.95
C LYS A 386 -18.20 2.74 18.08
N ARG A 387 -18.39 3.98 18.55
CA ARG A 387 -19.12 5.05 17.82
C ARG A 387 -18.37 5.59 16.60
N ASP A 388 -17.04 5.48 16.57
CA ASP A 388 -16.17 6.04 15.53
C ASP A 388 -15.59 4.92 14.63
N ARG A 389 -16.22 3.73 14.63
CA ARG A 389 -15.78 2.58 13.83
C ARG A 389 -15.88 2.81 12.32
N ASP A 390 -16.73 3.73 11.89
CA ASP A 390 -16.85 4.11 10.49
C ASP A 390 -15.60 4.80 9.94
N MET A 391 -14.70 5.28 10.80
CA MET A 391 -13.39 5.82 10.37
C MET A 391 -12.40 4.71 9.96
N MET A 392 -12.68 3.45 10.30
CA MET A 392 -11.81 2.31 10.02
C MET A 392 -12.11 1.73 8.63
N LEU A 393 -11.20 2.00 7.69
CA LEU A 393 -11.36 1.57 6.29
C LEU A 393 -10.97 0.11 6.09
N MET A 394 -9.96 -0.35 6.84
CA MET A 394 -9.38 -1.68 6.72
C MET A 394 -9.11 -2.26 8.10
N GLN A 395 -9.32 -3.57 8.25
CA GLN A 395 -9.06 -4.31 9.48
C GLN A 395 -8.14 -5.53 9.25
N TYR A 396 -7.44 -5.92 10.31
CA TYR A 396 -6.64 -7.14 10.36
C TYR A 396 -7.53 -8.37 10.49
N GLY A 397 -7.32 -9.37 9.63
CA GLY A 397 -8.16 -10.57 9.58
C GLY A 397 -9.58 -10.34 9.09
N THR A 398 -10.31 -11.44 8.91
CA THR A 398 -11.68 -11.47 8.37
C THR A 398 -12.75 -11.23 9.43
N LYS A 399 -12.44 -11.49 10.70
CA LYS A 399 -13.38 -11.44 11.81
C LYS A 399 -13.39 -10.05 12.47
N PRO A 400 -14.57 -9.50 12.80
CA PRO A 400 -14.67 -8.25 13.54
C PRO A 400 -14.19 -8.43 14.98
N LEU A 401 -14.02 -7.31 15.71
CA LEU A 401 -13.74 -7.35 17.14
C LEU A 401 -14.92 -7.93 17.91
N LYS A 402 -14.64 -8.63 19.02
CA LYS A 402 -15.68 -9.19 19.91
C LYS A 402 -16.69 -8.14 20.40
N GLU A 403 -16.26 -6.87 20.52
CA GLU A 403 -17.11 -5.74 20.92
C GLU A 403 -18.14 -5.32 19.86
N GLU A 404 -17.91 -5.70 18.60
CA GLU A 404 -18.82 -5.47 17.47
C GLU A 404 -19.78 -6.64 17.25
N GLU A 405 -19.51 -7.82 17.82
CA GLU A 405 -20.46 -8.92 17.82
C GLU A 405 -21.70 -8.52 18.61
N GLU A 406 -22.89 -8.67 18.02
CA GLU A 406 -24.14 -8.38 18.72
C GLU A 406 -24.24 -9.27 19.96
N TYR A 407 -24.47 -8.64 21.12
CA TYR A 407 -24.70 -9.36 22.36
C TYR A 407 -26.01 -10.16 22.25
N LYS A 408 -25.89 -11.48 22.06
CA LYS A 408 -27.03 -12.41 21.98
C LYS A 408 -27.50 -12.91 23.36
N GLY A 409 -26.97 -12.36 24.46
CA GLY A 409 -27.34 -12.75 25.82
C GLY A 409 -28.57 -12.01 26.35
N LEU A 410 -29.06 -12.44 27.51
CA LEU A 410 -30.18 -11.80 28.21
C LEU A 410 -29.74 -10.42 28.74
N ILE A 411 -30.46 -9.37 28.34
CA ILE A 411 -30.29 -8.02 28.90
C ILE A 411 -31.30 -7.88 30.04
N MET A 412 -30.80 -7.72 31.28
CA MET A 412 -31.63 -7.50 32.47
C MET A 412 -32.61 -6.33 32.26
N GLY A 413 -33.91 -6.60 32.35
CA GLY A 413 -34.97 -5.59 32.24
C GLY A 413 -35.58 -5.39 30.84
N MET A 414 -35.15 -6.14 29.81
CA MET A 414 -35.85 -6.21 28.52
C MET A 414 -36.62 -7.54 28.40
N PRO A 415 -37.82 -7.56 27.78
CA PRO A 415 -38.52 -8.82 27.53
C PRO A 415 -37.66 -9.73 26.66
N ASP A 416 -37.68 -11.04 26.98
CA ASP A 416 -36.89 -12.05 26.28
C ASP A 416 -37.03 -11.89 24.76
N LYS A 417 -35.94 -11.49 24.09
CA LYS A 417 -35.88 -11.60 22.64
C LYS A 417 -35.96 -13.09 22.34
N LYS A 418 -37.09 -13.55 21.80
CA LYS A 418 -37.24 -14.92 21.27
C LYS A 418 -36.00 -15.22 20.44
N GLU A 419 -35.33 -16.34 20.73
CA GLU A 419 -34.27 -16.88 19.89
C GLU A 419 -34.81 -17.02 18.48
N VAL A 420 -34.47 -16.06 17.62
CA VAL A 420 -34.60 -16.24 16.18
C VAL A 420 -33.59 -17.33 15.88
N LYS A 421 -34.08 -18.54 15.62
CA LYS A 421 -33.26 -19.61 15.06
C LYS A 421 -32.63 -19.04 13.80
N ASP A 422 -31.36 -18.65 13.89
CA ASP A 422 -30.56 -18.29 12.74
C ASP A 422 -30.75 -19.42 11.72
N PRO A 423 -31.17 -19.13 10.47
CA PRO A 423 -31.25 -20.16 9.45
C PRO A 423 -29.87 -20.81 9.38
N LYS A 424 -29.85 -22.16 9.47
CA LYS A 424 -28.65 -23.02 9.44
C LYS A 424 -27.53 -22.32 8.67
N PRO A 425 -26.35 -22.06 9.26
CA PRO A 425 -25.29 -21.37 8.56
C PRO A 425 -25.04 -22.14 7.26
N ALA A 426 -25.28 -21.47 6.13
CA ALA A 426 -24.79 -21.93 4.85
C ALA A 426 -23.33 -22.33 5.07
N THR A 427 -22.97 -23.56 4.72
CA THR A 427 -21.62 -24.13 4.84
C THR A 427 -20.56 -23.03 4.91
N PRO A 428 -19.89 -22.82 6.06
CA PRO A 428 -18.99 -21.68 6.21
C PRO A 428 -17.99 -21.74 5.07
N LYS A 429 -18.00 -20.73 4.18
CA LYS A 429 -16.94 -20.58 3.20
C LYS A 429 -15.64 -20.60 3.99
N PRO A 430 -14.65 -21.43 3.64
CA PRO A 430 -13.40 -21.50 4.38
C PRO A 430 -12.78 -20.10 4.40
N GLU A 431 -12.80 -19.45 5.57
CA GLU A 431 -12.16 -18.15 5.72
C GLU A 431 -10.66 -18.32 5.54
N PRO A 432 -10.00 -17.47 4.74
CA PRO A 432 -8.57 -17.51 4.60
C PRO A 432 -7.90 -17.34 5.97
N PRO A 433 -6.82 -18.10 6.26
CA PRO A 433 -6.10 -17.95 7.52
C PRO A 433 -5.54 -16.53 7.65
N TYR A 434 -5.46 -16.01 8.87
CA TYR A 434 -4.90 -14.69 9.13
C TYR A 434 -3.45 -14.57 8.62
N VAL A 435 -2.61 -15.58 8.86
CA VAL A 435 -1.24 -15.62 8.34
C VAL A 435 -1.23 -16.41 7.04
N LEU A 436 -0.87 -15.77 5.93
CA LEU A 436 -0.69 -16.43 4.63
C LEU A 436 0.74 -16.92 4.45
N SER A 437 1.72 -16.17 4.95
CA SER A 437 3.12 -16.55 4.97
C SER A 437 3.87 -15.87 6.12
N GLY A 438 4.77 -16.61 6.76
CA GLY A 438 5.47 -16.19 7.97
C GLY A 438 4.87 -16.87 9.20
N MET A 439 4.77 -16.13 10.30
CA MET A 439 4.24 -16.62 11.57
C MET A 439 3.87 -15.45 12.48
N VAL A 440 2.74 -15.58 13.17
CA VAL A 440 2.28 -14.65 14.21
C VAL A 440 1.83 -15.47 15.41
N ARG A 441 2.29 -15.11 16.61
CA ARG A 441 1.81 -15.69 17.88
C ARG A 441 0.74 -14.81 18.46
N ASN A 442 -0.27 -15.43 19.08
CA ASN A 442 -1.39 -14.74 19.71
C ASN A 442 -2.15 -13.82 18.73
N GLU A 443 -2.29 -14.23 17.46
CA GLU A 443 -2.97 -13.46 16.41
C GLU A 443 -4.41 -13.01 16.76
N GLN A 444 -5.06 -13.68 17.72
CA GLN A 444 -6.38 -13.30 18.21
C GLN A 444 -6.42 -11.91 18.86
N THR A 445 -5.28 -11.36 19.28
CA THR A 445 -5.20 -10.02 19.87
C THR A 445 -5.13 -8.90 18.84
N ILE A 446 -4.81 -9.21 17.59
CA ILE A 446 -4.74 -8.23 16.48
C ILE A 446 -5.93 -8.35 15.53
N ILE A 447 -6.49 -9.55 15.35
CA ILE A 447 -7.66 -9.75 14.49
C ILE A 447 -8.81 -8.82 14.92
N GLY A 448 -9.41 -8.14 13.94
CA GLY A 448 -10.47 -7.14 14.11
C GLY A 448 -9.97 -5.71 14.31
N HIS A 449 -8.70 -5.50 14.72
CA HIS A 449 -8.14 -4.15 14.87
C HIS A 449 -7.95 -3.47 13.52
N GLY A 450 -7.92 -2.13 13.54
CA GLY A 450 -7.81 -1.35 12.32
C GLY A 450 -6.39 -1.27 11.78
N ALA A 451 -6.31 -1.43 10.47
CA ALA A 451 -5.08 -1.32 9.70
C ALA A 451 -4.94 0.05 9.03
N ILE A 452 -6.06 0.65 8.59
CA ILE A 452 -6.11 1.99 8.00
C ILE A 452 -7.31 2.74 8.57
N PHE A 453 -7.06 3.98 9.00
CA PHE A 453 -8.09 4.90 9.49
C PHE A 453 -8.07 6.18 8.66
N ASN A 454 -9.26 6.70 8.34
CA ASN A 454 -9.44 8.05 7.81
C ASN A 454 -10.17 8.88 8.87
N VAL A 455 -9.46 9.81 9.50
CA VAL A 455 -9.96 10.58 10.64
C VAL A 455 -10.11 12.05 10.26
N PRO A 456 -11.33 12.61 10.31
CA PRO A 456 -11.56 14.02 10.05
C PRO A 456 -11.01 14.86 11.20
N VAL A 457 -10.14 15.82 10.90
CA VAL A 457 -9.54 16.74 11.88
C VAL A 457 -9.66 18.16 11.34
N GLY A 458 -10.45 18.99 12.02
CA GLY A 458 -10.75 20.35 11.59
C GLY A 458 -11.37 20.37 10.20
N LYS A 459 -10.78 21.10 9.26
CA LYS A 459 -11.19 21.03 7.84
C LYS A 459 -10.48 19.92 7.08
N GLY A 460 -9.40 19.34 7.58
CA GLY A 460 -8.56 18.37 6.88
C GLY A 460 -8.88 16.92 7.24
N GLN A 461 -7.93 16.04 6.92
CA GLN A 461 -8.02 14.60 7.16
C GLN A 461 -6.66 14.06 7.62
N VAL A 462 -6.69 13.10 8.52
CA VAL A 462 -5.52 12.29 8.88
C VAL A 462 -5.75 10.86 8.43
N VAL A 463 -4.92 10.38 7.51
CA VAL A 463 -4.92 8.99 7.05
C VAL A 463 -3.83 8.23 7.80
N ALA A 464 -4.24 7.43 8.77
CA ALA A 464 -3.34 6.70 9.64
C ALA A 464 -3.23 5.23 9.23
N PHE A 465 -2.02 4.81 8.83
CA PHE A 465 -1.68 3.41 8.57
C PHE A 465 -1.00 2.81 9.82
N THR A 466 -1.43 1.64 10.29
CA THR A 466 -0.78 0.92 11.41
C THR A 466 0.23 -0.14 10.93
N PHE A 467 0.68 0.02 9.70
CA PHE A 467 1.74 -0.72 9.02
C PHE A 467 2.42 0.21 8.01
N ASP A 468 3.53 -0.22 7.43
CA ASP A 468 4.27 0.55 6.42
C ASP A 468 4.01 -0.02 5.01
N PRO A 469 3.20 0.65 4.16
CA PRO A 469 2.95 0.21 2.80
C PRO A 469 4.16 0.39 1.86
N LEU A 470 5.23 1.06 2.31
CA LEU A 470 6.47 1.29 1.55
C LEU A 470 7.67 0.56 2.16
N HIS A 471 7.42 -0.48 2.96
CA HIS A 471 8.44 -1.19 3.71
C HIS A 471 9.58 -1.70 2.81
N ARG A 472 10.74 -1.06 2.95
CA ARG A 472 12.01 -1.43 2.31
C ARG A 472 11.94 -1.63 0.79
N TYR A 473 10.98 -0.99 0.11
CA TYR A 473 10.71 -1.18 -1.33
C TYR A 473 10.42 -2.65 -1.73
N LEU A 474 9.86 -3.44 -0.81
CA LEU A 474 9.56 -4.86 -1.03
C LEU A 474 8.08 -5.11 -1.31
N ASN A 475 7.20 -4.53 -0.49
CA ASN A 475 5.75 -4.76 -0.51
C ASN A 475 5.02 -3.85 -1.51
N HIS A 476 5.40 -3.94 -2.78
CA HIS A 476 4.76 -3.22 -3.89
C HIS A 476 3.24 -3.44 -3.97
N HIS A 477 2.70 -4.54 -3.45
CA HIS A 477 1.26 -4.76 -3.41
C HIS A 477 0.52 -3.78 -2.47
N ASP A 478 1.21 -3.23 -1.48
CA ASP A 478 0.63 -2.40 -0.43
C ASP A 478 0.68 -0.90 -0.81
N ALA A 479 1.71 -0.50 -1.54
CA ALA A 479 1.96 0.88 -1.96
C ALA A 479 0.76 1.57 -2.66
N PRO A 480 -0.08 0.90 -3.48
CA PRO A 480 -1.27 1.52 -4.07
C PRO A 480 -2.29 2.05 -3.07
N LEU A 481 -2.32 1.56 -1.82
CA LEU A 481 -3.15 2.15 -0.76
C LEU A 481 -2.71 3.59 -0.43
N LEU A 482 -1.39 3.82 -0.36
CA LEU A 482 -0.83 5.15 -0.20
C LEU A 482 -1.07 5.99 -1.46
N TRP A 483 -0.88 5.41 -2.64
CA TRP A 483 -1.14 6.12 -3.90
C TRP A 483 -2.60 6.55 -4.03
N ASN A 484 -3.55 5.74 -3.58
CA ASN A 484 -4.95 6.11 -3.54
C ASN A 484 -5.22 7.28 -2.58
N ALA A 485 -4.55 7.32 -1.43
CA ALA A 485 -4.67 8.44 -0.51
C ALA A 485 -4.12 9.75 -1.12
N ILE A 486 -3.02 9.68 -1.87
CA ILE A 486 -2.42 10.84 -2.55
C ILE A 486 -3.25 11.26 -3.78
N LEU A 487 -3.68 10.30 -4.60
CA LEU A 487 -4.46 10.55 -5.82
C LEU A 487 -5.80 11.20 -5.50
N ASN A 488 -6.48 10.71 -4.46
CA ASN A 488 -7.84 11.12 -4.10
C ASN A 488 -7.87 12.07 -2.89
N TRP A 489 -6.76 12.75 -2.55
CA TRP A 489 -6.65 13.55 -1.31
C TRP A 489 -7.76 14.62 -1.16
N ASN A 490 -8.25 15.17 -2.28
CA ASN A 490 -9.33 16.16 -2.31
C ASN A 490 -10.73 15.54 -2.19
N ALA A 491 -10.86 14.22 -2.30
CA ALA A 491 -12.10 13.46 -2.22
C ALA A 491 -12.16 12.51 -1.00
N LEU A 492 -11.23 12.65 -0.04
CA LEU A 492 -11.23 11.88 1.21
C LEU A 492 -12.25 12.37 2.24
N ARG A 493 -13.05 13.39 1.92
CA ARG A 493 -13.99 14.06 2.83
C ARG A 493 -15.43 13.65 2.59
#